data_AF-A0A5E5QRF4-F1
#
_entry.id   AF-A0A5E5QRF4-F1
#
_cell.length_a   1.000
_cell.length_b   1.000
_cell.length_c   1.000
_cell.angle_alpha   90.00
_cell.angle_beta   90.00
_cell.angle_gamma   90.00
#
_symmetry.space_group_name_H-M   'P 1'
#
loop_
_entity.id
_entity.type
_entity.pdbx_description
1 polymer ?
#
loop_
_entity_poly.entity_id
_entity_poly.type
_entity_poly.pdbx_seq_one_letter_code
_entity_poly.pdbx_strand_id
1 'polypeptide(L)'
;MKQKGFTLVEILIVMAILSVISLISYSALTTTFKHQSIQKKHSQALNEMQKMLLYLERDFSQVFNQEVTLSATGMQLSSIQNDTLLNIHYEFGANTIKRQDKTDMEKVAELVLLKKVSHLKIRALDNQNRWHRTWQYENNRNRLKAIEIKFSHPYWGEIKQLLAI
;
A
#
# COMPACT_ATOMS: atom_id res chain seq x y z
N MET A 1 -60.67 28.20 32.65
CA MET A 1 -59.27 27.71 32.49
C MET A 1 -58.41 28.91 32.08
N LYS A 2 -57.45 29.35 32.90
CA LYS A 2 -56.57 30.48 32.54
C LYS A 2 -55.43 29.96 31.67
N GLN A 3 -55.41 30.30 30.39
CA GLN A 3 -54.25 30.06 29.53
C GLN A 3 -53.14 31.06 29.91
N LYS A 4 -52.01 30.54 30.40
CA LYS A 4 -50.80 31.34 30.59
C LYS A 4 -50.10 31.42 29.23
N GLY A 5 -49.99 32.63 28.66
CA GLY A 5 -49.21 32.87 27.45
C GLY A 5 -47.70 32.82 27.75
N PHE A 6 -46.91 32.41 26.75
CA PHE A 6 -45.46 32.43 26.82
C PHE A 6 -44.92 33.84 27.07
N THR A 7 -43.90 33.95 27.92
CA THR A 7 -43.22 35.23 28.15
C THR A 7 -42.14 35.47 27.09
N LEU A 8 -41.85 36.73 26.78
CA LEU A 8 -40.74 37.09 25.89
C LEU A 8 -39.40 36.51 26.38
N VAL A 9 -39.18 36.53 27.70
CA VAL A 9 -37.99 35.98 28.35
C VAL A 9 -37.86 34.48 28.10
N GLU A 10 -38.97 33.74 28.09
CA GLU A 10 -38.98 32.30 27.86
C GLU A 10 -38.56 31.95 26.42
N ILE A 11 -39.07 32.68 25.43
CA ILE A 11 -38.65 32.49 24.02
C ILE A 11 -37.18 32.87 23.84
N LEU A 12 -36.69 33.93 24.49
CA LEU A 12 -35.28 34.32 24.44
C LEU A 12 -34.36 33.24 25.05
N ILE A 13 -34.73 32.68 26.20
CA ILE A 13 -33.97 31.61 26.84
C ILE A 13 -33.96 30.36 25.95
N VAL A 14 -35.11 29.98 25.38
CA VAL A 14 -35.21 28.83 24.48
C VAL A 14 -34.32 29.00 23.25
N MET A 15 -34.36 30.18 22.60
CA MET A 15 -33.51 30.47 21.44
C MET A 15 -32.01 30.49 21.80
N ALA A 16 -31.65 31.05 22.96
CA ALA A 16 -30.27 31.06 23.42
C ALA A 16 -29.74 29.63 23.64
N ILE A 17 -30.51 28.78 24.32
CA ILE A 17 -30.14 27.39 24.56
C ILE A 17 -30.07 26.61 23.23
N LEU A 18 -31.06 26.75 22.36
CA LEU A 18 -31.08 26.08 21.05
C LEU A 18 -29.90 26.49 20.16
N SER A 19 -29.54 27.78 20.16
CA SER A 19 -28.39 28.29 19.41
C SER A 19 -27.08 27.65 19.89
N VAL A 20 -26.88 27.57 21.21
CA VAL A 20 -25.69 26.94 21.80
C VAL A 20 -25.62 25.45 21.48
N ILE A 21 -26.72 24.71 21.65
CA ILE A 21 -26.78 23.28 21.33
C ILE A 21 -26.51 23.04 19.84
N SER A 22 -27.08 23.86 18.96
CA SER A 22 -26.87 23.76 17.51
C SER A 22 -25.41 23.98 17.12
N LEU A 23 -24.74 24.95 17.74
CA LEU A 23 -23.32 25.23 17.52
C LEU A 23 -22.43 24.05 17.95
N ILE A 24 -22.69 23.50 19.15
CA ILE A 24 -21.97 22.32 19.65
C ILE A 24 -22.19 21.13 18.72
N SER A 25 -23.43 20.87 18.31
CA SER A 25 -23.78 19.76 17.40
C SER A 25 -23.07 19.89 16.05
N TYR A 26 -23.02 21.11 15.50
CA TYR A 26 -22.34 21.39 14.24
C TYR A 26 -20.82 21.16 14.35
N SER A 27 -20.19 21.62 15.43
CA SER A 27 -18.76 21.38 15.67
C SER A 27 -18.41 19.90 15.89
N ALA A 28 -19.27 19.14 16.60
CA ALA A 28 -19.11 17.71 16.78
C ALA A 28 -19.23 16.93 15.45
N LEU A 29 -20.20 17.30 14.61
CA LEU A 29 -20.43 16.68 13.32
C LEU A 29 -19.26 16.93 12.36
N THR A 30 -18.80 18.17 12.24
CA THR A 30 -17.64 18.53 11.39
C THR A 30 -16.36 17.83 11.83
N THR A 31 -16.14 17.72 13.14
CA THR A 31 -15.01 16.95 13.71
C THR A 31 -15.11 15.48 13.33
N THR A 32 -16.30 14.87 13.45
CA THR A 32 -16.55 13.48 13.06
C THR A 32 -16.27 13.24 11.59
N PHE A 33 -16.76 14.11 10.69
CA PHE A 33 -16.46 14.00 9.26
C PHE A 33 -14.98 14.11 8.95
N LYS A 34 -14.24 15.00 9.63
CA LYS A 34 -12.79 15.10 9.50
C LYS A 34 -12.11 13.80 9.92
N HIS A 35 -12.49 13.22 11.06
CA HIS A 35 -11.95 11.93 11.52
C HIS A 35 -12.24 10.80 10.55
N GLN A 36 -13.48 10.70 10.04
CA GLN A 36 -13.84 9.71 9.03
C GLN A 36 -12.97 9.81 7.78
N SER A 37 -12.69 11.04 7.31
CA SER A 37 -11.84 11.26 6.14
C SER A 37 -10.39 10.80 6.35
N ILE A 38 -9.83 11.03 7.53
CA ILE A 38 -8.47 10.61 7.90
C ILE A 38 -8.41 9.08 8.03
N GLN A 39 -9.39 8.50 8.74
CA GLN A 39 -9.50 7.05 8.91
C GLN A 39 -9.61 6.35 7.55
N LYS A 40 -10.41 6.88 6.62
CA LYS A 40 -10.53 6.33 5.27
C LYS A 40 -9.19 6.34 4.52
N LYS A 41 -8.42 7.42 4.61
CA LYS A 41 -7.08 7.50 3.98
C LYS A 41 -6.09 6.50 4.58
N HIS A 42 -6.11 6.32 5.90
CA HIS A 42 -5.23 5.36 6.57
C HIS A 42 -5.63 3.92 6.24
N SER A 43 -6.92 3.60 6.28
CA SER A 43 -7.47 2.30 5.90
C SER A 43 -7.13 1.94 4.45
N GLN A 44 -7.28 2.89 3.51
CA GLN A 44 -6.88 2.68 2.12
C GLN A 44 -5.39 2.38 2.00
N ALA A 45 -4.53 3.15 2.67
CA ALA A 45 -3.09 2.89 2.62
C ALA A 45 -2.76 1.52 3.22
N LEU A 46 -3.42 1.11 4.30
CA LEU A 46 -3.21 -0.21 4.91
C LEU A 46 -3.59 -1.33 3.93
N ASN A 47 -4.70 -1.17 3.20
CA ASN A 47 -5.10 -2.09 2.15
C ASN A 47 -4.05 -2.15 1.01
N GLU A 48 -3.55 -0.99 0.55
CA GLU A 48 -2.46 -0.92 -0.44
C GLU A 48 -1.19 -1.66 0.05
N MET A 49 -0.82 -1.47 1.32
CA MET A 49 0.31 -2.17 1.95
C MET A 49 0.12 -3.69 1.99
N GLN A 50 -1.02 -4.16 2.51
CA GLN A 50 -1.33 -5.59 2.60
C GLN A 50 -1.37 -6.22 1.21
N LYS A 51 -1.98 -5.54 0.24
CA LYS A 51 -2.01 -5.97 -1.15
C LYS A 51 -0.60 -6.12 -1.72
N MET A 52 0.27 -5.14 -1.51
CA MET A 52 1.66 -5.20 -1.97
C MET A 52 2.40 -6.43 -1.40
N LEU A 53 2.28 -6.68 -0.09
CA LEU A 53 2.89 -7.83 0.57
C LEU A 53 2.34 -9.15 0.03
N LEU A 54 1.02 -9.28 -0.11
CA LEU A 54 0.37 -10.48 -0.64
C LEU A 54 0.82 -10.83 -2.06
N TYR A 55 0.88 -9.82 -2.96
CA TYR A 55 1.35 -10.05 -4.32
C TYR A 55 2.83 -10.43 -4.35
N LEU A 56 3.68 -9.75 -3.57
CA LEU A 56 5.09 -10.11 -3.46
C LEU A 56 5.27 -11.54 -2.97
N GLU A 57 4.66 -11.91 -1.84
CA GLU A 57 4.80 -13.26 -1.28
C GLU A 57 4.30 -14.33 -2.25
N ARG A 58 3.14 -14.11 -2.88
CA ARG A 58 2.58 -15.05 -3.86
C ARG A 58 3.48 -15.21 -5.08
N ASP A 59 3.89 -14.10 -5.69
CA ASP A 59 4.68 -14.14 -6.92
C ASP A 59 6.06 -14.76 -6.67
N PHE A 60 6.67 -14.46 -5.51
CA PHE A 60 7.96 -15.01 -5.10
C PHE A 60 7.93 -16.48 -4.69
N SER A 61 6.92 -16.90 -3.92
CA SER A 61 6.79 -18.31 -3.50
C SER A 61 6.56 -19.27 -4.67
N GLN A 62 6.11 -18.74 -5.82
CA GLN A 62 5.81 -19.51 -7.03
C GLN A 62 6.80 -19.20 -8.17
N VAL A 63 7.98 -18.66 -7.87
CA VAL A 63 9.02 -18.38 -8.88
C VAL A 63 9.46 -19.67 -9.56
N PHE A 64 9.38 -19.67 -10.89
CA PHE A 64 9.85 -20.75 -11.73
C PHE A 64 11.38 -20.68 -11.88
N ASN A 65 12.07 -21.81 -11.69
CA ASN A 65 13.52 -21.97 -11.87
C ASN A 65 14.43 -20.96 -11.16
N GLN A 66 13.93 -20.17 -10.21
CA GLN A 66 14.67 -19.07 -9.58
C GLN A 66 15.18 -18.04 -10.61
N GLU A 67 14.55 -17.96 -11.78
CA GLU A 67 14.89 -17.03 -12.86
C GLU A 67 14.37 -15.63 -12.53
N VAL A 68 15.16 -14.91 -11.74
CA VAL A 68 14.91 -13.53 -11.36
C VAL A 68 15.98 -12.64 -11.95
N THR A 69 15.57 -11.49 -12.46
CA THR A 69 16.47 -10.41 -12.86
C THR A 69 16.14 -9.17 -12.03
N LEU A 70 17.15 -8.62 -11.36
CA LEU A 70 17.06 -7.39 -10.57
C LEU A 70 17.91 -6.31 -11.21
N SER A 71 17.29 -5.17 -11.45
CA SER A 71 17.95 -3.94 -11.90
C SER A 71 17.75 -2.82 -10.88
N ALA A 72 18.32 -1.65 -11.15
CA ALA A 72 18.17 -0.49 -10.26
C ALA A 72 16.72 0.04 -10.17
N THR A 73 15.89 -0.19 -11.19
CA THR A 73 14.55 0.41 -11.33
C THR A 73 13.41 -0.62 -11.35
N GLY A 74 13.74 -1.91 -11.36
CA GLY A 74 12.74 -2.95 -11.53
C GLY A 74 13.27 -4.36 -11.26
N MET A 75 12.35 -5.28 -11.11
CA MET A 75 12.63 -6.70 -10.95
C MET A 75 11.69 -7.51 -11.82
N GLN A 76 12.25 -8.47 -12.54
CA GLN A 76 11.54 -9.38 -13.41
C GLN A 76 11.66 -10.78 -12.86
N LEU A 77 10.54 -11.52 -12.87
CA LEU A 77 10.50 -12.91 -12.46
C LEU A 77 9.41 -13.63 -13.25
N SER A 78 9.59 -14.92 -13.46
CA SER A 78 8.55 -15.79 -13.98
C SER A 78 7.93 -16.58 -12.83
N SER A 79 6.60 -16.57 -12.73
CA SER A 79 5.85 -17.18 -11.62
C SER A 79 4.73 -18.05 -12.17
N ILE A 80 4.59 -19.28 -11.67
CA ILE A 80 3.51 -20.17 -12.11
C ILE A 80 2.28 -19.92 -11.26
N GLN A 81 1.22 -19.37 -11.87
CA GLN A 81 -0.04 -19.05 -11.19
C GLN A 81 -1.22 -19.55 -12.02
N ASN A 82 -2.20 -20.18 -11.38
CA ASN A 82 -3.40 -20.69 -12.04
C ASN A 82 -3.07 -21.50 -13.32
N ASP A 83 -2.12 -22.43 -13.24
CA ASP A 83 -1.64 -23.27 -14.35
C ASP A 83 -1.01 -22.53 -15.53
N THR A 84 -0.65 -21.26 -15.36
CA THR A 84 0.00 -20.44 -16.38
C THR A 84 1.34 -19.89 -15.89
N LEU A 85 2.35 -19.88 -16.77
CA LEU A 85 3.62 -19.22 -16.49
C LEU A 85 3.46 -17.72 -16.77
N LEU A 86 3.43 -16.92 -15.71
CA LEU A 86 3.30 -15.47 -15.81
C LEU A 86 4.67 -14.79 -15.84
N ASN A 87 4.83 -13.80 -16.72
CA ASN A 87 6.00 -12.93 -16.79
C ASN A 87 5.72 -11.63 -16.04
N ILE A 88 6.19 -11.55 -14.80
CA ILE A 88 5.87 -10.47 -13.88
C ILE A 88 7.01 -9.47 -13.83
N HIS A 89 6.67 -8.20 -14.00
CA HIS A 89 7.60 -7.09 -13.87
C HIS A 89 7.14 -6.17 -12.74
N TYR A 90 7.98 -6.05 -11.72
CA TYR A 90 7.85 -5.03 -10.70
C TYR A 90 8.60 -3.78 -11.14
N GLU A 91 7.90 -2.65 -11.10
CA GLU A 91 8.49 -1.33 -11.35
C GLU A 91 8.57 -0.56 -10.05
N PHE A 92 9.78 -0.10 -9.77
CA PHE A 92 10.17 0.55 -8.54
C PHE A 92 10.38 2.04 -8.80
N GLY A 93 9.27 2.75 -8.92
CA GLY A 93 9.26 4.18 -9.22
C GLY A 93 9.60 5.05 -8.00
N ALA A 94 9.80 6.35 -8.23
CA ALA A 94 10.19 7.30 -7.19
C ALA A 94 9.16 7.46 -6.05
N ASN A 95 7.89 7.13 -6.30
CA ASN A 95 6.80 7.30 -5.33
C ASN A 95 5.85 6.09 -5.23
N THR A 96 5.97 5.13 -6.15
CA THR A 96 5.01 4.03 -6.28
C THR A 96 5.71 2.73 -6.62
N ILE A 97 5.22 1.63 -6.06
CA ILE A 97 5.56 0.28 -6.47
C ILE A 97 4.41 -0.23 -7.33
N LYS A 98 4.75 -0.69 -8.54
CA LYS A 98 3.79 -1.28 -9.48
C LYS A 98 4.18 -2.71 -9.80
N ARG A 99 3.18 -3.51 -10.15
CA ARG A 99 3.31 -4.84 -10.71
C ARG A 99 2.65 -4.85 -12.08
N GLN A 100 3.34 -5.36 -13.07
CA GLN A 100 2.87 -5.55 -14.44
C GLN A 100 2.92 -7.03 -14.77
N ASP A 101 1.84 -7.56 -15.32
CA ASP A 101 1.85 -8.85 -15.99
C ASP A 101 2.09 -8.62 -17.49
N LYS A 102 3.23 -9.10 -17.99
CA LYS A 102 3.66 -8.96 -19.39
C LYS A 102 3.70 -10.30 -20.11
N THR A 103 2.91 -11.27 -19.65
CA THR A 103 2.78 -12.57 -20.31
C THR A 103 2.22 -12.43 -21.72
N ASP A 104 1.21 -11.57 -21.86
CA ASP A 104 0.69 -11.10 -23.15
C ASP A 104 1.21 -9.67 -23.41
N MET A 105 2.06 -9.51 -24.43
CA MET A 105 2.66 -8.22 -24.75
C MET A 105 1.65 -7.20 -25.31
N GLU A 106 0.53 -7.66 -25.86
CA GLU A 106 -0.54 -6.78 -26.35
C GLU A 106 -1.46 -6.32 -25.21
N LYS A 107 -1.53 -7.08 -24.12
CA LYS A 107 -2.41 -6.85 -22.97
C LYS A 107 -1.65 -6.88 -21.65
N VAL A 108 -0.85 -5.84 -21.43
CA VAL A 108 -0.13 -5.68 -20.16
C VAL A 108 -1.11 -5.23 -19.06
N ALA A 109 -1.34 -6.10 -18.07
CA ALA A 109 -2.14 -5.75 -16.91
C ALA A 109 -1.25 -5.05 -15.86
N GLU A 110 -1.50 -3.75 -15.61
CA GLU A 110 -0.77 -2.96 -14.61
C GLU A 110 -1.57 -2.80 -13.31
N LEU A 111 -0.89 -2.98 -12.19
CA LEU A 111 -1.43 -2.83 -10.85
C LEU A 111 -0.51 -1.94 -10.00
N VAL A 112 -1.03 -0.80 -9.56
CA VAL A 112 -0.37 -0.01 -8.50
C VAL A 112 -0.57 -0.75 -7.18
N LEU A 113 0.52 -1.19 -6.58
CA LEU A 113 0.51 -1.95 -5.33
C LEU A 113 0.56 -1.02 -4.13
N LEU A 114 1.52 -0.09 -4.11
CA LEU A 114 1.71 0.84 -3.00
C LEU A 114 2.13 2.22 -3.51
N LYS A 115 1.57 3.27 -2.89
CA LYS A 115 1.90 4.67 -3.16
C LYS A 115 2.68 5.29 -2.00
N LYS A 116 3.23 6.49 -2.21
CA LYS A 116 3.98 7.25 -1.19
C LYS A 116 5.19 6.49 -0.65
N VAL A 117 5.85 5.75 -1.52
CA VAL A 117 7.07 5.00 -1.21
C VAL A 117 8.26 5.91 -1.44
N SER A 118 9.22 5.93 -0.52
CA SER A 118 10.47 6.69 -0.65
C SER A 118 11.67 5.86 -0.20
N HIS A 119 12.89 6.29 -0.54
CA HIS A 119 14.14 5.61 -0.18
C HIS A 119 14.18 4.10 -0.48
N LEU A 120 13.51 3.69 -1.56
CA LEU A 120 13.43 2.28 -1.95
C LEU A 120 14.82 1.73 -2.30
N LYS A 121 15.14 0.57 -1.73
CA LYS A 121 16.38 -0.18 -1.96
C LYS A 121 16.03 -1.66 -2.05
N ILE A 122 16.60 -2.33 -3.05
CA ILE A 122 16.39 -3.75 -3.25
C ILE A 122 17.73 -4.42 -3.42
N ARG A 123 17.87 -5.59 -2.79
CA ARG A 123 19.09 -6.38 -2.85
C ARG A 123 18.75 -7.85 -2.99
N ALA A 124 19.53 -8.55 -3.79
CA ALA A 124 19.48 -9.99 -3.98
C ALA A 124 20.57 -10.66 -3.14
N LEU A 125 20.24 -11.76 -2.49
CA LEU A 125 21.17 -12.59 -1.74
C LEU A 125 21.56 -13.82 -2.56
N ASP A 126 22.84 -13.96 -2.87
CA ASP A 126 23.35 -15.11 -3.63
C ASP A 126 23.57 -16.36 -2.76
N ASN A 127 23.87 -17.48 -3.41
CA ASN A 127 24.22 -18.75 -2.77
C ASN A 127 25.52 -18.72 -1.94
N GLN A 128 26.35 -17.69 -2.12
CA GLN A 128 27.57 -17.42 -1.34
C GLN A 128 27.30 -16.45 -0.16
N ASN A 129 26.02 -16.14 0.10
CA ASN A 129 25.56 -15.20 1.12
C ASN A 129 26.05 -13.75 0.94
N ARG A 130 26.27 -13.32 -0.30
CA ARG A 130 26.63 -11.94 -0.65
C ARG A 130 25.42 -11.18 -1.19
N TRP A 131 25.32 -9.91 -0.80
CA TRP A 131 24.25 -9.02 -1.23
C TRP A 131 24.63 -8.26 -2.49
N HIS A 132 23.77 -8.31 -3.50
CA HIS A 132 23.96 -7.64 -4.78
C HIS A 132 22.83 -6.63 -5.03
N ARG A 133 23.15 -5.48 -5.64
CA ARG A 133 22.14 -4.47 -6.03
C ARG A 133 21.54 -4.75 -7.41
N THR A 134 22.21 -5.57 -8.19
CA THR A 134 21.79 -6.07 -9.50
C THR A 134 21.92 -7.58 -9.47
N TRP A 135 21.01 -8.27 -10.14
CA TRP A 135 21.02 -9.73 -10.18
C TRP A 135 20.57 -10.18 -11.56
N GLN A 136 21.23 -11.19 -12.10
CA GLN A 136 20.81 -11.84 -13.32
C GLN A 136 21.11 -13.32 -13.16
N TYR A 137 20.12 -14.17 -13.41
CA TYR A 137 20.31 -15.60 -13.38
C TYR A 137 21.25 -16.05 -14.52
N GLU A 138 22.27 -16.83 -14.18
CA GLU A 138 23.27 -17.37 -15.10
C GLU A 138 23.31 -18.91 -15.01
N ASN A 139 22.34 -19.59 -15.62
CA ASN A 139 22.33 -21.04 -15.85
C ASN A 139 22.92 -21.85 -14.68
N ASN A 140 22.35 -21.68 -13.50
CA ASN A 140 22.66 -22.42 -12.28
C ASN A 140 24.06 -22.17 -11.66
N ARG A 141 24.85 -21.23 -12.19
CA ARG A 141 26.15 -20.81 -11.59
C ARG A 141 25.95 -19.89 -10.39
N ASN A 142 24.93 -19.05 -10.46
CA ASN A 142 24.48 -18.20 -9.37
C ASN A 142 23.03 -18.55 -9.02
N ARG A 143 22.76 -18.80 -7.74
CA ARG A 143 21.42 -19.11 -7.26
C ARG A 143 20.97 -18.05 -6.28
N LEU A 144 19.75 -17.58 -6.47
CA LEU A 144 19.13 -16.58 -5.62
C LEU A 144 18.55 -17.28 -4.39
N LYS A 145 18.96 -16.85 -3.20
CA LYS A 145 18.43 -17.37 -1.94
C LYS A 145 17.32 -16.51 -1.36
N ALA A 146 17.44 -15.20 -1.52
CA ALA A 146 16.46 -14.26 -0.99
C ALA A 146 16.53 -12.91 -1.70
N ILE A 147 15.46 -12.14 -1.59
CA ILE A 147 15.43 -10.72 -1.94
C ILE A 147 15.01 -9.92 -0.71
N GLU A 148 15.76 -8.85 -0.45
CA GLU A 148 15.40 -7.82 0.51
C GLU A 148 14.84 -6.61 -0.22
N ILE A 149 13.67 -6.16 0.20
CA ILE A 149 13.03 -4.92 -0.26
C ILE A 149 12.91 -3.99 0.95
N LYS A 150 13.51 -2.81 0.87
CA LYS A 150 13.49 -1.81 1.94
C LYS A 150 12.99 -0.47 1.41
N PHE A 151 12.09 0.20 2.12
CA PHE A 151 11.57 1.51 1.75
C PHE A 151 10.98 2.26 2.95
N SER A 152 10.75 3.57 2.82
CA SER A 152 10.02 4.38 3.79
C SER A 152 8.61 4.70 3.32
N HIS A 153 7.64 4.69 4.23
CA HIS A 153 6.26 5.10 4.00
C HIS A 153 5.78 6.07 5.09
N PRO A 154 5.00 7.13 4.78
CA PRO A 154 4.59 8.14 5.74
C PRO A 154 3.84 7.63 6.99
N TYR A 155 3.08 6.54 6.86
CA TYR A 155 2.31 5.98 7.98
C TYR A 155 3.07 4.97 8.84
N TRP A 156 4.11 4.32 8.32
CA TRP A 156 4.77 3.20 9.00
C TRP A 156 6.29 3.35 9.13
N GLY A 157 6.87 4.44 8.63
CA GLY A 157 8.30 4.66 8.64
C GLY A 157 9.04 3.71 7.71
N GLU A 158 10.22 3.26 8.14
CA GLU A 158 11.07 2.33 7.40
C GLU A 158 10.52 0.90 7.50
N ILE A 159 10.23 0.31 6.34
CA ILE A 159 9.80 -1.07 6.20
C ILE A 159 10.89 -1.85 5.50
N LYS A 160 11.13 -3.07 5.99
CA LYS A 160 12.04 -4.04 5.39
C LYS A 160 11.31 -5.37 5.29
N GLN A 161 11.20 -5.89 4.06
CA GLN A 161 10.69 -7.22 3.77
C GLN A 161 11.82 -8.09 3.23
N LEU A 162 11.90 -9.33 3.70
CA LEU A 162 12.84 -10.35 3.21
C LEU A 162 12.03 -11.53 2.68
N LEU A 163 12.21 -11.86 1.41
CA LEU A 163 11.53 -12.95 0.73
C LEU A 163 12.56 -14.02 0.37
N ALA A 164 12.43 -15.22 0.92
CA ALA A 164 13.29 -16.35 0.60
C ALA A 164 12.72 -17.13 -0.60
N ILE A 165 13.60 -17.83 -1.34
CA ILE A 165 13.28 -18.64 -2.52
C ILE A 165 13.83 -20.06 -2.33
#